data_AF-A0A958XW87-F1
#
_entry.id   AF-A0A958XW87-F1
#
_cell.length_a   1.000
_cell.length_b   1.000
_cell.length_c   1.000
_cell.angle_alpha   90.00
_cell.angle_beta   90.00
_cell.angle_gamma   90.00
#
_symmetry.space_group_name_H-M   'P 1'
#
loop_
_entity.id
_entity.type
_entity.pdbx_description
1 polymer ?
#
loop_
_entity_poly.entity_id
_entity_poly.type
_entity_poly.pdbx_seq_one_letter_code
_entity_poly.pdbx_strand_id
1 'polypeptide(L)'
;EPLTDSPEDKAAAQRALEFFLGWFADPLYFGDYPAVMKERLGNRLPAFTEAEKELVKGSTDFFGLNHYTTMYAAESSGTNRESAVYGNGGLSEDQDVALSVNPNWKLTTMKWAVVPWGCRKLLEWIDERYGRPDIYITENGCSWNDEKVDGRVADPERIEFYRSYLEE
;
A
#
# COMPACT_ATOMS: atom_id res chain seq x y z
N GLU A 1 2.94 -5.50 5.90
CA GLU A 1 2.99 -6.57 6.93
C GLU A 1 3.79 -6.07 8.12
N PRO A 2 3.37 -6.28 9.38
CA PRO A 2 4.24 -5.98 10.51
C PRO A 2 5.52 -6.82 10.45
N LEU A 3 6.68 -6.23 10.77
CA LEU A 3 7.97 -6.93 10.73
C LEU A 3 8.04 -8.04 11.78
N THR A 4 7.52 -7.77 12.98
CA THR A 4 7.38 -8.74 14.06
C THR A 4 5.96 -8.76 14.60
N ASP A 5 5.65 -9.70 15.48
CA ASP A 5 4.35 -9.78 16.14
C ASP A 5 4.12 -8.76 17.26
N SER A 6 5.07 -7.84 17.48
CA SER A 6 5.00 -6.82 18.51
C SER A 6 3.80 -5.87 18.28
N PRO A 7 3.17 -5.36 19.36
CA PRO A 7 2.15 -4.33 19.25
C PRO A 7 2.62 -3.10 18.48
N GLU A 8 3.90 -2.74 18.63
CA GLU A 8 4.51 -1.57 18.00
C GLU A 8 4.59 -1.74 16.48
N ASP A 9 5.06 -2.89 15.98
CA ASP A 9 5.15 -3.14 14.54
C ASP A 9 3.76 -3.32 13.90
N LYS A 10 2.81 -3.88 14.65
CA LYS A 10 1.40 -3.96 14.23
C LYS A 10 0.78 -2.58 14.09
N ALA A 11 1.02 -1.69 15.06
CA ALA A 11 0.59 -0.30 14.97
C ALA A 11 1.27 0.41 13.79
N ALA A 12 2.58 0.23 13.59
CA ALA A 12 3.30 0.80 12.46
C ALA A 12 2.77 0.32 11.11
N ALA A 13 2.45 -0.97 10.97
CA ALA A 13 1.81 -1.52 9.77
C ALA A 13 0.44 -0.89 9.49
N GLN A 14 -0.39 -0.70 10.53
CA GLN A 14 -1.68 -0.02 10.40
C GLN A 14 -1.49 1.45 9.98
N ARG A 15 -0.55 2.17 10.60
CA ARG A 15 -0.24 3.56 10.20
C ARG A 15 0.20 3.64 8.74
N ALA A 16 1.05 2.72 8.28
CA ALA A 16 1.46 2.69 6.88
C ALA A 16 0.24 2.52 5.95
N LEU A 17 -0.68 1.60 6.24
CA LEU A 17 -1.90 1.42 5.44
C LEU A 17 -2.78 2.69 5.43
N GLU A 18 -2.90 3.37 6.57
CA GLU A 18 -3.67 4.61 6.66
C GLU A 18 -3.00 5.77 5.89
N PHE A 19 -1.68 5.85 5.87
CA PHE A 19 -0.95 6.88 5.11
C PHE A 19 -0.87 6.59 3.61
N PHE A 20 -0.81 5.33 3.19
CA PHE A 20 -0.74 4.97 1.77
C PHE A 20 -2.11 4.84 1.10
N LEU A 21 -3.08 4.22 1.76
CA LEU A 21 -4.40 3.93 1.20
C LEU A 21 -5.49 4.75 1.88
N GLY A 22 -5.49 4.78 3.21
CA GLY A 22 -6.49 5.52 4.00
C GLY A 22 -6.52 7.02 3.71
N TRP A 23 -5.38 7.62 3.33
CA TRP A 23 -5.31 9.04 2.98
C TRP A 23 -6.37 9.45 1.95
N PHE A 24 -6.60 8.61 0.95
CA PHE A 24 -7.58 8.87 -0.10
C PHE A 24 -8.88 8.11 0.12
N ALA A 25 -8.82 6.89 0.66
CA ALA A 25 -10.02 6.08 0.86
C ALA A 25 -10.88 6.56 2.04
N ASP A 26 -10.31 6.93 3.19
CA ASP A 26 -11.11 7.38 4.34
C ASP A 26 -11.98 8.61 4.02
N PRO A 27 -11.51 9.65 3.28
CA PRO A 27 -12.39 10.73 2.85
C PRO A 27 -13.58 10.24 2.02
N LEU A 28 -13.38 9.27 1.13
CA LEU A 28 -14.45 8.74 0.27
C LEU A 28 -15.44 7.89 1.04
N TYR A 29 -15.02 7.13 2.05
CA TYR A 29 -15.90 6.20 2.79
C TYR A 29 -16.45 6.77 4.10
N PHE A 30 -15.69 7.62 4.77
CA PHE A 30 -16.02 8.19 6.08
C PHE A 30 -16.23 9.70 6.07
N GLY A 31 -15.81 10.40 5.01
CA GLY A 31 -15.98 11.84 4.85
C GLY A 31 -14.88 12.69 5.49
N ASP A 32 -13.79 12.10 5.97
CA ASP A 32 -12.66 12.83 6.54
C ASP A 32 -11.37 12.00 6.48
N TYR A 33 -10.22 12.61 6.72
CA TYR A 33 -8.93 11.92 6.75
C TYR A 33 -8.78 10.96 7.94
N PRO A 34 -7.87 9.95 7.84
CA PRO A 34 -7.55 9.07 8.96
C PRO A 34 -7.14 9.85 10.21
N ALA A 35 -7.56 9.40 11.39
CA ALA A 35 -7.27 10.08 12.65
C ALA A 35 -5.76 10.24 12.90
N VAL A 36 -4.98 9.20 12.60
CA VAL A 36 -3.52 9.23 12.76
C VAL A 36 -2.85 10.29 11.87
N MET A 37 -3.38 10.53 10.67
CA MET A 37 -2.86 11.57 9.80
C MET A 37 -3.14 12.96 10.36
N LYS A 38 -4.35 13.19 10.89
CA LYS A 38 -4.71 14.46 11.54
C LYS A 38 -3.82 14.75 12.75
N GLU A 39 -3.56 13.73 13.58
CA GLU A 39 -2.67 13.84 14.74
C GLU A 39 -1.22 14.20 14.33
N ARG A 40 -0.68 13.48 13.33
CA ARG A 40 0.72 13.61 12.93
C ARG A 40 1.02 14.84 12.07
N LEU A 41 0.08 15.24 11.22
CA LEU A 41 0.26 16.34 10.27
C LEU A 41 -0.17 17.68 10.85
N GLY A 42 -1.15 17.69 11.77
CA GLY A 42 -1.74 18.90 12.33
C GLY A 42 -2.12 19.89 11.23
N ASN A 43 -1.68 21.14 11.36
CA ASN A 43 -2.03 22.23 10.44
C ASN A 43 -1.49 22.06 9.00
N ARG A 44 -0.61 21.08 8.73
CA ARG A 44 -0.17 20.77 7.36
C ARG A 44 -1.23 20.02 6.57
N LEU A 45 -2.13 19.31 7.25
CA LEU A 45 -3.25 18.61 6.62
C LEU A 45 -4.46 19.57 6.58
N PRO A 46 -4.98 19.91 5.40
CA PRO A 46 -6.20 20.72 5.30
C PRO A 46 -7.38 20.03 5.99
N ALA A 47 -8.29 20.83 6.54
CA ALA A 47 -9.54 20.34 7.09
C ALA A 47 -10.66 20.50 6.07
N PHE A 48 -11.49 19.47 5.91
CA PHE A 48 -12.74 19.58 5.18
C PHE A 48 -13.75 20.42 5.98
N THR A 49 -14.43 21.33 5.29
CA THR A 49 -15.68 21.94 5.77
C THR A 49 -16.79 20.89 5.79
N GLU A 50 -17.85 21.10 6.58
CA GLU A 50 -18.97 20.14 6.64
C GLU A 50 -19.60 19.88 5.27
N ALA A 51 -19.72 20.92 4.42
CA ALA A 51 -20.23 20.77 3.06
C ALA A 51 -19.30 19.92 2.17
N GLU A 52 -17.99 20.03 2.33
CA GLU A 52 -17.04 19.18 1.60
C GLU A 52 -17.07 17.74 2.11
N LYS A 53 -17.21 17.52 3.42
CA LYS A 53 -17.36 16.16 3.98
C LYS A 53 -18.59 15.46 3.42
N GLU A 54 -19.72 16.17 3.36
CA GLU A 54 -20.95 15.67 2.74
C GLU A 54 -20.78 15.39 1.24
N LEU A 55 -20.00 16.21 0.53
CA LEU A 55 -19.74 16.05 -0.89
C LEU A 55 -18.85 14.83 -1.21
N VAL A 56 -17.79 14.61 -0.44
CA VAL A 56 -16.81 13.54 -0.73
C VAL A 56 -17.26 12.17 -0.20
N LYS A 57 -18.02 12.13 0.89
CA LYS A 57 -18.47 10.88 1.48
C LYS A 57 -19.46 10.16 0.55
N GLY A 58 -19.13 8.94 0.19
CA GLY A 58 -19.92 8.12 -0.74
C GLY A 58 -19.78 8.57 -2.20
N SER A 59 -18.77 9.37 -2.55
CA SER A 59 -18.54 9.84 -3.93
C SER A 59 -17.86 8.81 -4.84
N THR A 60 -17.84 7.53 -4.45
CA THR A 60 -17.29 6.42 -5.23
C THR A 60 -18.27 5.26 -5.30
N ASP A 61 -18.42 4.67 -6.49
CA ASP A 61 -19.31 3.52 -6.72
C ASP A 61 -18.61 2.17 -6.50
N PHE A 62 -17.28 2.12 -6.62
CA PHE A 62 -16.46 0.93 -6.43
C PHE A 62 -15.07 1.30 -5.89
N PHE A 63 -14.31 0.31 -5.45
CA PHE A 63 -12.93 0.47 -5.00
C PHE A 63 -11.95 0.02 -6.10
N GLY A 64 -11.24 0.97 -6.73
CA GLY A 64 -10.14 0.65 -7.65
C GLY A 64 -8.83 0.44 -6.89
N LEU A 65 -8.21 -0.73 -7.03
CA LEU A 65 -6.95 -1.07 -6.36
C LEU A 65 -5.84 -1.34 -7.38
N ASN A 66 -4.76 -0.56 -7.26
CA ASN A 66 -3.49 -0.85 -7.92
C ASN A 66 -2.55 -1.52 -6.92
N HIS A 67 -2.18 -2.79 -7.14
CA HIS A 67 -1.33 -3.54 -6.23
C HIS A 67 -0.18 -4.25 -6.93
N TYR A 68 1.03 -4.05 -6.42
CA TYR A 68 2.27 -4.52 -7.06
C TYR A 68 3.22 -5.25 -6.13
N THR A 69 3.25 -4.91 -4.85
CA THR A 69 4.30 -5.35 -3.92
C THR A 69 3.84 -5.26 -2.48
N THR A 70 4.58 -5.89 -1.58
CA THR A 70 4.40 -5.77 -0.14
C THR A 70 5.73 -5.46 0.54
N MET A 71 5.68 -4.75 1.66
CA MET A 71 6.82 -4.46 2.52
C MET A 71 6.52 -4.88 3.96
N TYR A 72 7.56 -5.11 4.72
CA TYR A 72 7.48 -5.10 6.18
C TYR A 72 7.46 -3.66 6.69
N ALA A 73 6.72 -3.46 7.77
CA ALA A 73 6.59 -2.21 8.51
C ALA A 73 6.97 -2.47 9.96
N ALA A 74 7.84 -1.63 10.50
CA ALA A 74 8.25 -1.67 11.89
C ALA A 74 8.17 -0.29 12.53
N GLU A 75 8.04 -0.25 13.85
CA GLU A 75 8.11 1.00 14.58
C GLU A 75 9.47 1.67 14.38
N SER A 76 9.45 2.97 14.10
CA SER A 76 10.65 3.73 13.82
C SER A 76 11.39 4.01 15.14
N SER A 77 12.60 3.47 15.30
CA SER A 77 13.43 3.73 16.49
C SER A 77 14.11 5.11 16.46
N GLY A 78 13.70 6.01 15.56
CA GLY A 78 14.28 7.34 15.37
C GLY A 78 15.72 7.37 14.83
N THR A 79 16.42 6.23 14.79
CA THR A 79 17.86 6.13 14.43
C THR A 79 18.11 5.44 13.09
N ASN A 80 17.17 4.66 12.57
CA ASN A 80 17.23 4.04 11.24
C ASN A 80 16.25 4.72 10.28
N ARG A 81 16.44 6.03 10.08
CA ARG A 81 15.86 6.73 8.93
C ARG A 81 16.68 6.39 7.69
N GLU A 82 16.81 5.11 7.35
CA GLU A 82 17.19 4.79 5.99
C GLU A 82 16.11 5.39 5.12
N SER A 83 16.48 6.52 4.48
CA SER A 83 15.73 7.18 3.43
C SER A 83 15.15 6.07 2.58
N ALA A 84 13.83 5.87 2.66
CA ALA A 84 13.14 4.88 1.86
C ALA A 84 13.70 5.03 0.45
N VAL A 85 14.33 3.97 -0.08
CA VAL A 85 15.18 4.02 -1.29
C VAL A 85 14.39 4.55 -2.51
N TYR A 86 13.06 4.69 -2.37
CA TYR A 86 12.09 5.20 -3.34
C TYR A 86 11.01 6.12 -2.71
N GLY A 87 11.26 6.74 -1.55
CA GLY A 87 10.25 7.46 -0.77
C GLY A 87 9.86 8.83 -1.35
N ASN A 88 8.55 9.15 -1.28
CA ASN A 88 7.97 10.45 -1.63
C ASN A 88 8.30 11.55 -0.60
N GLY A 89 9.56 11.65 -0.16
CA GLY A 89 10.12 12.68 0.73
C GLY A 89 9.38 12.87 2.07
N GLY A 90 8.23 13.53 2.04
CA GLY A 90 7.42 13.84 3.23
C GLY A 90 6.63 12.65 3.79
N LEU A 91 6.11 11.73 2.96
CA LEU A 91 5.25 10.63 3.44
C LEU A 91 5.98 9.71 4.43
N SER A 92 7.26 9.43 4.19
CA SER A 92 8.06 8.54 5.05
C SER A 92 8.31 9.16 6.42
N GLU A 93 8.57 10.47 6.47
CA GLU A 93 8.76 11.22 7.72
C GLU A 93 7.44 11.37 8.48
N ASP A 94 6.34 11.57 7.75
CA ASP A 94 5.03 11.84 8.32
C ASP A 94 4.37 10.60 8.92
N GLN A 95 4.54 9.43 8.31
CA GLN A 95 3.99 8.18 8.84
C GLN A 95 4.83 7.60 9.99
N ASP A 96 6.14 7.89 10.00
CA ASP A 96 7.13 7.42 10.97
C ASP A 96 7.09 5.89 11.13
N VAL A 97 7.35 5.21 10.01
CA VAL A 97 7.37 3.76 9.89
C VAL A 97 8.65 3.35 9.17
N ALA A 98 9.39 2.40 9.74
CA ALA A 98 10.53 1.79 9.10
C ALA A 98 10.04 0.71 8.13
N LEU A 99 10.12 0.98 6.82
CA LEU A 99 9.74 0.05 5.79
C LEU A 99 10.96 -0.77 5.32
N SER A 100 10.80 -2.07 5.21
CA SER A 100 11.85 -2.98 4.75
C SER A 100 11.29 -4.10 3.87
N VAL A 101 12.18 -4.81 3.19
CA VAL A 101 11.83 -5.94 2.33
C VAL A 101 12.58 -7.17 2.82
N ASN A 102 11.92 -8.33 2.86
CA ASN A 102 12.60 -9.57 3.19
C ASN A 102 13.71 -9.85 2.16
N PRO A 103 14.97 -10.04 2.55
CA PRO A 103 16.05 -10.30 1.61
C PRO A 103 15.87 -11.62 0.82
N ASN A 104 15.00 -12.52 1.30
CA ASN A 104 14.70 -13.79 0.64
C ASN A 104 13.52 -13.72 -0.34
N TRP A 105 12.80 -12.59 -0.42
CA TRP A 105 11.71 -12.45 -1.40
C TRP A 105 12.27 -12.22 -2.81
N LYS A 106 11.59 -12.81 -3.81
CA LYS A 106 11.91 -12.58 -5.22
C LYS A 106 11.62 -11.11 -5.55
N LEU A 107 12.60 -10.42 -6.12
CA LEU A 107 12.47 -9.01 -6.51
C LEU A 107 12.43 -8.88 -8.03
N THR A 108 11.50 -8.06 -8.52
CA THR A 108 11.42 -7.61 -9.92
C THR A 108 12.63 -6.75 -10.30
N THR A 109 12.78 -6.40 -11.58
CA THR A 109 13.82 -5.45 -12.04
C THR A 109 13.72 -4.11 -11.30
N MET A 110 12.49 -3.65 -11.02
CA MET A 110 12.21 -2.42 -10.25
C MET A 110 12.47 -2.56 -8.74
N LYS A 111 13.02 -3.70 -8.29
CA LYS A 111 13.27 -4.02 -6.87
C LYS A 111 12.02 -4.12 -6.02
N TRP A 112 10.85 -4.30 -6.65
CA TRP A 112 9.60 -4.60 -5.96
C TRP A 112 9.50 -6.09 -5.65
N ALA A 113 9.05 -6.42 -4.45
CA ALA A 113 8.92 -7.79 -4.00
C ALA A 113 7.66 -8.45 -4.57
N VAL A 114 7.83 -9.65 -5.09
CA VAL A 114 6.73 -10.51 -5.56
C VAL A 114 6.13 -11.19 -4.34
N VAL A 115 4.99 -10.68 -3.85
CA VAL A 115 4.36 -11.11 -2.60
C VAL A 115 2.84 -11.24 -2.80
N PRO A 116 2.37 -12.35 -3.41
CA PRO A 116 0.96 -12.54 -3.73
C PRO A 116 0.02 -12.46 -2.53
N TRP A 117 0.35 -13.17 -1.44
CA TRP A 117 -0.46 -13.18 -0.21
C TRP A 117 -0.64 -11.80 0.42
N GLY A 118 0.26 -10.85 0.15
CA GLY A 118 0.12 -9.47 0.60
C GLY A 118 -1.05 -8.76 -0.09
N CYS A 119 -1.35 -9.11 -1.35
CA CYS A 119 -2.52 -8.65 -2.08
C CYS A 119 -3.81 -9.11 -1.40
N ARG A 120 -3.91 -10.42 -1.10
CA ARG A 120 -5.08 -10.97 -0.39
C ARG A 120 -5.29 -10.32 0.96
N LYS A 121 -4.23 -10.16 1.78
CA LYS A 121 -4.34 -9.46 3.08
C LYS A 121 -4.79 -8.00 2.93
N LEU A 122 -4.37 -7.32 1.88
CA LEU A 122 -4.82 -5.95 1.62
C LEU A 122 -6.30 -5.92 1.21
N LEU A 123 -6.75 -6.87 0.38
CA LEU A 123 -8.17 -7.02 0.03
C LEU A 123 -9.02 -7.29 1.28
N GLU A 124 -8.59 -8.20 2.16
CA GLU A 124 -9.23 -8.46 3.46
C GLU A 124 -9.31 -7.19 4.32
N TRP A 125 -8.23 -6.41 4.40
CA TRP A 125 -8.22 -5.15 5.15
C TRP A 125 -9.19 -4.10 4.56
N ILE A 126 -9.26 -3.98 3.24
CA ILE A 126 -10.20 -3.08 2.54
C ILE A 126 -11.65 -3.52 2.80
N ASP A 127 -11.93 -4.82 2.67
CA ASP A 127 -13.25 -5.42 2.91
C ASP A 127 -13.74 -5.12 4.34
N GLU A 128 -12.89 -5.38 5.33
CA GLU A 128 -13.21 -5.16 6.74
C GLU A 128 -13.38 -3.68 7.08
N ARG A 129 -12.48 -2.81 6.62
CA ARG A 129 -12.49 -1.39 6.97
C ARG A 129 -13.65 -0.64 6.33
N TYR A 130 -13.90 -0.87 5.04
CA TYR A 130 -14.80 -0.03 4.25
C TYR A 130 -16.17 -0.65 4.01
N GLY A 131 -16.52 -1.71 4.74
CA GLY A 131 -17.85 -2.30 4.69
C GLY A 131 -18.11 -3.09 3.41
N ARG A 132 -17.12 -3.86 2.96
CA ARG A 132 -17.21 -4.79 1.82
C ARG A 132 -17.60 -4.13 0.49
N PRO A 133 -16.84 -3.12 0.02
CA PRO A 133 -17.12 -2.51 -1.27
C PRO A 133 -16.89 -3.49 -2.43
N ASP A 134 -17.45 -3.21 -3.60
CA ASP A 134 -17.04 -3.88 -4.83
C ASP A 134 -15.61 -3.46 -5.17
N ILE A 135 -14.66 -4.40 -5.10
CA ILE A 135 -13.23 -4.13 -5.35
C ILE A 135 -12.85 -4.62 -6.75
N TYR A 136 -12.17 -3.77 -7.51
CA TYR A 136 -11.56 -4.11 -8.78
C TYR A 136 -10.05 -3.91 -8.68
N ILE A 137 -9.28 -4.95 -8.99
CA ILE A 137 -7.84 -4.80 -9.21
C ILE A 137 -7.65 -4.11 -10.55
N THR A 138 -7.42 -2.80 -10.53
CA THR A 138 -7.28 -1.96 -11.72
C THR A 138 -5.87 -2.03 -12.30
N GLU A 139 -4.87 -2.33 -11.48
CA GLU A 139 -3.51 -2.62 -11.93
C GLU A 139 -2.85 -3.70 -11.08
N ASN A 140 -2.22 -4.66 -11.74
CA ASN A 140 -1.31 -5.64 -11.16
C ASN A 140 -0.34 -6.09 -12.26
N GLY A 141 0.95 -6.24 -11.92
CA GLY A 141 1.94 -6.67 -12.90
C GLY A 141 3.37 -6.59 -12.37
N CYS A 142 4.32 -6.90 -13.24
CA CYS A 142 5.73 -6.91 -12.88
C CYS A 142 6.64 -6.50 -14.04
N SER A 143 7.81 -5.98 -13.69
CA SER A 143 8.89 -5.69 -14.63
C SER A 143 9.99 -6.74 -14.55
N TRP A 144 10.38 -7.26 -15.70
CA TRP A 144 11.52 -8.17 -15.85
C TRP A 144 12.35 -7.70 -17.05
N ASN A 145 13.65 -7.97 -16.99
CA ASN A 145 14.54 -7.74 -18.12
C ASN A 145 14.35 -8.88 -19.11
N ASP A 146 13.34 -8.75 -19.96
CA ASP A 146 13.04 -9.74 -20.98
C ASP A 146 13.84 -9.45 -22.26
N GLU A 147 14.30 -10.50 -22.94
CA GLU A 147 14.94 -10.39 -24.25
C GLU A 147 13.97 -10.74 -25.38
N LYS A 148 14.08 -10.02 -26.50
CA LYS A 148 13.31 -10.29 -27.71
C LYS A 148 14.15 -11.11 -28.69
N VAL A 149 13.76 -12.37 -28.90
CA VAL A 149 14.41 -13.30 -29.82
C VAL A 149 13.42 -13.66 -30.93
N ASP A 150 13.83 -13.49 -32.20
CA ASP A 150 13.01 -13.77 -33.38
C ASP A 150 11.60 -13.15 -33.36
N GLY A 151 11.53 -11.90 -32.89
CA GLY A 151 10.27 -11.16 -32.81
C GLY A 151 9.40 -11.50 -31.60
N ARG A 152 9.79 -12.47 -30.77
CA ARG A 152 9.02 -12.95 -29.61
C ARG A 152 9.75 -12.66 -28.31
N VAL A 153 8.98 -12.53 -27.24
CA VAL A 153 9.48 -12.43 -25.87
C VAL A 153 8.97 -13.65 -25.12
N ALA A 154 9.87 -14.36 -24.45
CA ALA A 154 9.50 -15.40 -23.49
C ALA A 154 9.55 -14.77 -22.09
N ASP A 155 8.41 -14.70 -21.41
CA ASP A 155 8.24 -14.01 -20.12
C ASP A 155 7.75 -14.95 -19.00
N PRO A 156 8.45 -16.06 -18.72
CA PRO A 156 8.01 -17.05 -17.73
C PRO A 156 7.85 -16.45 -16.33
N GLU A 157 8.64 -15.44 -15.96
CA GLU A 157 8.52 -14.76 -14.67
C GLU A 157 7.24 -13.93 -14.57
N ARG A 158 6.77 -13.33 -15.67
CA ARG A 158 5.49 -12.60 -15.71
C ARG A 158 4.31 -13.57 -15.66
N ILE A 159 4.40 -14.69 -16.39
CA ILE A 159 3.39 -15.75 -16.33
C ILE A 159 3.26 -16.28 -14.90
N GLU A 160 4.38 -16.57 -14.24
CA GLU A 160 4.39 -17.05 -12.86
C GLU A 160 3.89 -15.99 -11.87
N PHE A 161 4.25 -14.73 -12.07
CA PHE A 161 3.72 -13.62 -11.28
C PHE A 161 2.19 -13.62 -11.31
N TYR A 162 1.58 -13.59 -12.49
CA TYR A 162 0.12 -13.58 -12.60
C TYR A 162 -0.53 -14.84 -12.05
N ARG A 163 0.05 -16.03 -12.30
CA ARG A 163 -0.46 -17.28 -11.72
C ARG A 163 -0.52 -17.17 -10.20
N SER A 164 0.58 -16.76 -9.57
CA SER A 164 0.67 -16.68 -8.12
C SER A 164 -0.28 -15.64 -7.50
N TYR A 165 -0.49 -14.48 -8.15
CA TYR A 165 -1.43 -13.45 -7.67
C TYR A 165 -2.90 -13.81 -7.88
N LEU A 166 -3.23 -14.58 -8.93
CA LEU A 166 -4.60 -15.02 -9.21
C LEU A 166 -5.03 -16.24 -8.38
N GLU A 167 -4.08 -16.96 -7.77
CA GLU A 167 -4.34 -18.11 -6.89
C GLU A 167 -4.64 -17.71 -5.43
N GLU A 168 -4.30 -16.49 -5.04
CA GLU A 168 -4.63 -15.91 -3.72
C GLU A 168 -6.06 -15.37 -3.68
#